data_AF-A0A6G1RVM1-F1
#
_entry.id   AF-A0A6G1RVM1-F1
#
_cell.length_a   1.000
_cell.length_b   1.000
_cell.length_c   1.000
_cell.angle_alpha   90.00
_cell.angle_beta   90.00
_cell.angle_gamma   90.00
#
_symmetry.space_group_name_H-M   'P 1'
#
loop_
_entity.id
_entity.type
_entity.pdbx_description
1 polymer ?
#
loop_
_entity_poly.entity_id
_entity_poly.type
_entity_poly.pdbx_seq_one_letter_code
_entity_poly.pdbx_strand_id
1 'polypeptide(L)'
;PPSGRVEPSAACEVCEGAEEMPEPLKQCWAWLHAYFCEPARMESLPVPAFHHPLLQQDSFTGQVLWTLLRDVKFGEAVSYKQLAHMAGNDRAARAVGGAMRSN
;
A
#
# COMPACT_ATOMS: atom_id res chain seq x y z
N PRO A 1 -7.43 -35.54 39.22
CA PRO A 1 -6.51 -35.11 38.15
C PRO A 1 -6.78 -33.66 37.72
N PRO A 2 -5.86 -32.70 37.91
CA PRO A 2 -5.98 -31.39 37.29
C PRO A 2 -5.18 -31.34 35.98
N SER A 3 -5.88 -31.04 34.88
CA SER A 3 -5.28 -30.73 33.58
C SER A 3 -4.64 -29.35 33.65
N GLY A 4 -3.31 -29.31 33.71
CA GLY A 4 -2.53 -28.08 33.60
C GLY A 4 -2.55 -27.59 32.16
N ARG A 5 -3.06 -26.38 31.96
CA ARG A 5 -3.00 -25.64 30.70
C ARG A 5 -1.54 -25.28 30.42
N VAL A 6 -0.99 -25.81 29.33
CA VAL A 6 0.32 -25.37 28.81
C VAL A 6 0.09 -24.15 27.93
N GLU A 7 0.53 -22.98 28.40
CA GLU A 7 0.64 -21.78 27.60
C GLU A 7 1.86 -21.94 26.68
N PRO A 8 1.71 -21.81 25.34
CA PRO A 8 2.87 -21.82 24.46
C PRO A 8 3.56 -20.46 24.59
N SER A 9 4.69 -20.43 25.32
CA SER A 9 5.65 -19.33 25.24
C SER A 9 6.30 -19.40 23.86
N ALA A 10 5.78 -18.65 22.91
CA ALA A 10 6.46 -18.41 21.65
C ALA A 10 7.63 -17.46 21.93
N ALA A 11 8.74 -18.03 22.40
CA ALA A 11 10.04 -17.39 22.35
C ALA A 11 10.37 -17.21 20.86
N CYS A 12 10.16 -16.00 20.35
CA CYS A 12 10.63 -15.62 19.04
C CYS A 12 12.15 -15.53 19.13
N GLU A 13 12.84 -16.57 18.67
CA GLU A 13 14.28 -16.53 18.47
C GLU A 13 14.55 -15.44 17.43
N VAL A 14 15.13 -14.32 17.90
CA VAL A 14 15.67 -13.30 17.00
C VAL A 14 16.89 -13.93 16.36
N CYS A 15 16.74 -14.41 15.13
CA CYS A 15 17.87 -14.79 14.31
C CYS A 15 18.76 -13.55 14.13
N GLU A 16 19.95 -13.54 14.75
CA GLU A 16 21.01 -12.57 14.49
C GLU A 16 21.66 -12.82 13.10
N GLY A 17 20.82 -12.89 12.07
CA GLY A 17 21.27 -12.56 10.73
C GLY A 17 21.18 -11.05 10.60
N ALA A 18 22.22 -10.40 10.09
CA ALA A 18 22.05 -9.05 9.56
C ALA A 18 21.09 -9.14 8.36
N GLU A 19 19.78 -9.20 8.62
CA GLU A 19 18.77 -9.18 7.58
C GLU A 19 18.84 -7.81 6.93
N GLU A 20 19.54 -7.77 5.81
CA GLU A 20 19.57 -6.61 4.94
C GLU A 20 18.13 -6.33 4.50
N MET A 21 17.65 -5.11 4.76
CA MET A 21 16.29 -4.69 4.40
C MET A 21 15.98 -5.04 2.93
N PRO A 22 14.89 -5.79 2.64
CA PRO A 22 14.47 -6.08 1.29
C PRO A 22 14.33 -4.83 0.44
N GLU A 23 14.67 -4.92 -0.85
CA GLU A 23 14.71 -3.76 -1.75
C GLU A 23 13.39 -2.95 -1.80
N PRO A 24 12.18 -3.58 -1.88
CA PRO A 24 10.93 -2.82 -1.83
C PRO A 24 10.75 -2.03 -0.52
N LEU A 25 11.29 -2.52 0.60
CA LEU A 25 11.21 -1.81 1.88
C LEU A 25 12.21 -0.65 1.95
N LYS A 26 13.41 -0.80 1.38
CA LYS A 26 14.37 0.32 1.22
C LYS A 26 13.76 1.45 0.36
N GLN A 27 13.10 1.08 -0.74
CA GLN A 27 12.42 2.03 -1.62
C GLN A 27 11.23 2.72 -0.92
N CYS A 28 10.41 1.95 -0.19
CA CYS A 28 9.30 2.49 0.59
C CYS A 28 9.79 3.51 1.64
N TRP A 29 10.86 3.18 2.37
CA TRP A 29 11.49 4.09 3.33
C TRP A 29 11.96 5.39 2.65
N ALA A 30 12.70 5.28 1.53
CA ALA A 30 13.18 6.44 0.80
C ALA A 30 12.02 7.33 0.29
N TRP A 31 10.94 6.71 -0.20
CA TRP A 31 9.75 7.41 -0.69
C TRP A 31 9.02 8.16 0.43
N LEU A 32 8.81 7.52 1.59
CA LEU A 32 8.19 8.15 2.76
C LEU A 32 9.05 9.28 3.33
N HIS A 33 10.38 9.07 3.41
CA HIS A 33 11.29 10.13 3.84
C HIS A 33 11.20 11.34 2.92
N ALA A 34 11.22 11.14 1.60
CA ALA A 34 11.06 12.23 0.65
C ALA A 34 9.69 12.91 0.76
N TYR A 35 8.61 12.16 1.03
CA TYR A 35 7.28 12.74 1.24
C TYR A 35 7.23 13.79 2.34
N PHE A 36 7.90 13.54 3.46
CA PHE A 36 7.89 14.46 4.60
C PHE A 36 9.00 15.51 4.54
N CYS A 37 10.21 15.14 4.10
CA CYS A 37 11.41 15.95 4.26
C CYS A 37 11.89 16.60 2.97
N GLU A 38 11.67 15.96 1.82
CA GLU A 38 12.28 16.33 0.53
C GLU A 38 11.31 16.15 -0.65
N PRO A 39 10.12 16.80 -0.64
CA PRO A 39 9.05 16.49 -1.58
C PRO A 39 9.44 16.70 -3.05
N ALA A 40 10.37 17.61 -3.33
CA ALA A 40 10.93 17.83 -4.66
C ALA A 40 11.63 16.60 -5.25
N ARG A 41 12.07 15.63 -4.42
CA ARG A 41 12.71 14.38 -4.87
C ARG A 41 11.71 13.26 -5.11
N MET A 42 10.47 13.37 -4.64
CA MET A 42 9.51 12.27 -4.64
C MET A 42 9.24 11.74 -6.06
N GLU A 43 9.10 12.62 -7.04
CA GLU A 43 8.84 12.23 -8.44
C GLU A 43 9.99 11.45 -9.09
N SER A 44 11.20 11.56 -8.55
CA SER A 44 12.39 10.87 -9.05
C SER A 44 12.62 9.50 -8.39
N LEU A 45 11.87 9.19 -7.33
CA LEU A 45 12.03 7.95 -6.58
C LEU A 45 11.18 6.82 -7.21
N PRO A 46 11.71 5.58 -7.21
CA PRO A 46 10.91 4.44 -7.63
C PRO A 46 9.78 4.18 -6.63
N VAL A 47 8.60 3.87 -7.15
CA VAL A 47 7.52 3.29 -6.34
C VAL A 47 7.87 1.84 -6.05
N PRO A 48 7.79 1.37 -4.79
CA PRO A 48 8.12 -0.01 -4.45
C PRO A 48 7.15 -1.00 -5.08
N ALA A 49 7.64 -2.21 -5.37
CA ALA A 49 6.80 -3.29 -5.89
C ALA A 49 5.77 -3.74 -4.82
N PHE A 50 4.49 -3.78 -5.20
CA PHE A 50 3.41 -4.26 -4.34
C PHE A 50 3.10 -5.74 -4.56
N HIS A 51 2.97 -6.49 -3.46
CA HIS A 51 2.64 -7.92 -3.48
C HIS A 51 1.31 -8.23 -2.78
N HIS A 52 0.55 -7.21 -2.39
CA HIS A 52 -0.72 -7.41 -1.71
C HIS A 52 -1.75 -8.03 -2.69
N PRO A 53 -2.53 -9.05 -2.27
CA PRO A 53 -3.47 -9.75 -3.17
C PRO A 53 -4.46 -8.82 -3.89
N LEU A 54 -4.85 -7.71 -3.25
CA LEU A 54 -5.74 -6.70 -3.84
C LEU A 54 -5.18 -6.08 -5.14
N LEU A 55 -3.84 -6.02 -5.27
CA LEU A 55 -3.16 -5.43 -6.42
C LEU A 55 -2.70 -6.47 -7.45
N GLN A 56 -2.80 -7.77 -7.10
CA GLN A 56 -2.48 -8.89 -8.00
C GLN A 56 -3.70 -9.39 -8.77
N GLN A 57 -4.90 -9.21 -8.22
CA GLN A 57 -6.14 -9.62 -8.87
C GLN A 57 -6.68 -8.52 -9.78
N ASP A 58 -7.18 -8.91 -10.96
CA ASP A 58 -7.94 -8.01 -11.83
C ASP A 58 -9.31 -7.72 -11.19
N SER A 59 -9.41 -6.56 -10.54
CA SER A 59 -10.58 -6.14 -9.79
C SER A 59 -10.75 -4.64 -9.89
N PHE A 60 -11.99 -4.15 -9.76
CA PHE A 60 -12.26 -2.71 -9.76
C PHE A 60 -11.51 -1.99 -8.62
N THR A 61 -11.38 -2.61 -7.45
CA THR A 61 -10.56 -2.08 -6.34
C THR A 61 -9.09 -1.90 -6.76
N GLY A 62 -8.48 -2.95 -7.32
CA GLY A 62 -7.11 -2.88 -7.82
C GLY A 62 -6.93 -1.82 -8.90
N GLN A 63 -7.87 -1.74 -9.85
CA GLN A 63 -7.85 -0.72 -10.90
C GLN A 63 -7.95 0.71 -10.36
N VAL A 64 -8.80 0.94 -9.36
CA VAL A 64 -8.91 2.24 -8.68
C VAL A 64 -7.60 2.60 -7.98
N LEU A 65 -6.97 1.68 -7.26
CA LEU A 65 -5.72 1.95 -6.54
C LEU A 65 -4.53 2.20 -7.50
N TRP A 66 -4.40 1.40 -8.56
CA TRP A 66 -3.39 1.61 -9.59
C TRP A 66 -3.59 2.94 -10.34
N THR A 67 -4.85 3.30 -10.62
CA THR A 67 -5.18 4.59 -11.25
C THR A 67 -4.84 5.75 -10.32
N LEU A 68 -5.21 5.67 -9.04
CA LEU A 68 -4.88 6.70 -8.05
C LEU A 68 -3.38 6.94 -7.95
N LEU A 69 -2.59 5.86 -7.79
CA LEU A 69 -1.14 5.90 -7.68
C LEU A 69 -0.46 6.51 -8.93
N ARG A 70 -0.95 6.17 -10.12
CA ARG A 70 -0.35 6.63 -11.39
C ARG A 70 -0.69 8.07 -11.71
N ASP A 71 -1.95 8.47 -11.48
CA ASP A 71 -2.53 9.63 -12.15
C ASP A 71 -2.80 10.83 -11.21
N VAL A 72 -2.80 10.66 -9.88
CA VAL A 72 -2.98 11.76 -8.92
C VAL A 72 -1.64 12.12 -8.28
N LYS A 73 -1.14 13.32 -8.53
CA LYS A 73 0.21 13.74 -8.09
C LYS A 73 0.21 14.36 -6.71
N PHE A 74 1.41 14.51 -6.15
CA PHE A 74 1.59 15.17 -4.86
C PHE A 74 1.05 16.62 -4.91
N GLY A 75 0.25 16.99 -3.91
CA GLY A 75 -0.41 18.30 -3.86
C GLY A 75 -1.71 18.40 -4.66
N GLU A 76 -2.07 17.37 -5.42
CA GLU A 76 -3.34 17.31 -6.16
C GLU A 76 -4.43 16.59 -5.39
N ALA A 77 -5.68 16.87 -5.75
CA ALA A 77 -6.84 16.16 -5.25
C ALA A 77 -7.77 15.79 -6.41
N VAL A 78 -8.46 14.66 -6.26
CA VAL A 78 -9.46 14.17 -7.21
C VAL A 78 -10.74 13.81 -6.46
N SER A 79 -11.90 14.08 -7.06
CA SER A 79 -13.16 13.58 -6.51
C SER A 79 -13.33 12.09 -6.78
N TYR A 80 -14.08 11.38 -5.93
CA TYR A 80 -14.42 9.97 -6.20
C TYR A 80 -15.13 9.76 -7.54
N LYS A 81 -15.89 10.74 -8.03
CA LYS A 81 -16.51 10.67 -9.36
C LYS A 81 -15.48 10.72 -10.47
N GLN A 82 -14.51 11.63 -10.39
CA GLN A 82 -13.41 11.72 -11.36
C GLN A 82 -12.54 10.46 -11.33
N LEU A 83 -12.19 9.96 -10.14
CA LEU A 83 -11.41 8.73 -10.02
C LEU A 83 -12.17 7.51 -10.56
N ALA A 84 -13.49 7.45 -10.36
CA ALA A 84 -14.33 6.40 -10.95
C ALA A 84 -14.32 6.45 -12.48
N HIS A 85 -14.40 7.65 -13.08
CA HIS A 85 -14.25 7.84 -14.52
C HIS A 85 -12.86 7.42 -15.02
N MET A 86 -11.79 7.83 -14.33
CA MET A 86 -10.42 7.44 -14.67
C MET A 86 -10.20 5.93 -14.58
N ALA A 87 -10.86 5.26 -13.64
CA ALA A 87 -10.87 3.80 -13.51
C ALA A 87 -11.85 3.10 -14.46
N GLY A 88 -12.49 3.83 -15.40
CA GLY A 88 -13.34 3.26 -16.46
C GLY A 88 -14.81 3.04 -16.10
N ASN A 89 -15.30 3.59 -14.97
CA ASN A 89 -16.71 3.48 -14.58
C ASN A 89 -17.26 4.73 -13.88
N ASP A 90 -17.82 5.65 -14.66
CA ASP A 90 -18.37 6.95 -14.21
C ASP A 90 -19.44 6.86 -13.12
N ARG A 91 -20.09 5.70 -12.98
CA ARG A 91 -21.19 5.47 -12.03
C ARG A 91 -20.72 4.84 -10.72
N ALA A 92 -19.44 4.52 -10.58
CA ALA A 92 -18.90 3.73 -9.47
C ALA A 92 -18.32 4.55 -8.30
N ALA A 93 -18.66 5.84 -8.16
CA ALA A 93 -18.11 6.70 -7.11
C ALA A 93 -18.25 6.13 -5.69
N ARG A 94 -19.36 5.44 -5.37
CA ARG A 94 -19.54 4.76 -4.08
C ARG A 94 -18.55 3.59 -3.89
N ALA A 95 -18.33 2.81 -4.95
CA ALA A 95 -17.39 1.68 -4.92
C ALA A 95 -15.94 2.17 -4.78
N VAL A 96 -15.59 3.32 -5.37
CA VAL A 96 -14.29 3.99 -5.14
C VAL A 96 -14.09 4.26 -3.65
N GLY A 97 -15.08 4.83 -2.95
CA GLY A 97 -14.99 5.03 -1.50
C GLY A 97 -14.81 3.72 -0.71
N GLY A 98 -15.38 2.61 -1.21
CA GLY A 98 -15.13 1.27 -0.69
C GLY A 98 -13.69 0.81 -0.91
N ALA A 99 -13.15 0.99 -2.12
CA ALA A 99 -11.75 0.67 -2.44
C ALA A 99 -10.75 1.44 -1.58
N MET A 100 -10.99 2.74 -1.33
CA MET A 100 -10.14 3.57 -0.46
C MET A 100 -10.08 3.08 0.99
N ARG A 101 -11.13 2.41 1.48
CA ARG A 101 -11.14 1.80 2.83
C ARG A 101 -10.17 0.62 2.93
N SER A 102 -9.91 -0.06 1.81
CA SER A 102 -9.11 -1.28 1.74
C SER A 102 -7.68 -1.04 1.24
N ASN A 103 -7.30 0.22 0.99
CA ASN A 103 -5.93 0.60 0.67
C ASN A 103 -5.00 0.41 1.87
#